data_AF-A0AAF0EB66-F1
#
_entry.id   AF-A0AAF0EB66-F1
#
_cell.length_a   1.000
_cell.length_b   1.000
_cell.length_c   1.000
_cell.angle_alpha   90.00
_cell.angle_beta   90.00
_cell.angle_gamma   90.00
#
_symmetry.space_group_name_H-M   'P 1'
#
loop_
_entity.id
_entity.type
_entity.pdbx_description
1 polymer ?
#
loop_
_entity_poly.entity_id
_entity_poly.type
_entity_poly.pdbx_seq_one_letter_code
_entity_poly.pdbx_strand_id
1 'polypeptide(L)'
;MLLRTLAPALRQAAMPVRAMMPSMAMPMQAAPRIAMPPPMPPTMARGMKVRSSVKKLCNYCAIVRRKGRLYVICSRNAKHKQGL
;
A
#
# COMPACT_ATOMS: atom_id res chain seq x y z
N MET A 1 -82.46 49.15 7.14
CA MET A 1 -82.65 47.80 7.71
C MET A 1 -82.40 46.83 6.57
N LEU A 2 -81.31 46.07 6.45
CA LEU A 2 -80.32 45.58 7.39
C LEU A 2 -79.08 45.17 6.55
N LEU A 3 -77.92 45.46 7.13
CA LEU A 3 -76.72 44.62 7.23
C LEU A 3 -76.12 43.99 5.95
N ARG A 4 -74.85 44.33 5.67
CA ARG A 4 -73.65 43.50 5.97
C ARG A 4 -73.68 42.16 5.22
N THR A 5 -72.67 41.85 4.40
CA THR A 5 -71.50 41.07 4.84
C THR A 5 -70.55 40.93 3.65
N LEU A 6 -69.29 41.34 3.79
CA LEU A 6 -68.09 40.53 4.05
C LEU A 6 -67.56 39.74 2.83
N ALA A 7 -66.28 40.01 2.54
CA ALA A 7 -65.38 39.42 1.53
C ALA A 7 -65.06 37.93 1.80
N PRO A 8 -63.99 37.30 1.26
CA PRO A 8 -63.17 37.56 0.06
C PRO A 8 -63.04 36.30 -0.83
N ALA A 9 -62.48 36.38 -2.04
CA ALA A 9 -61.91 35.19 -2.68
C ALA A 9 -60.66 35.57 -3.47
N LEU A 10 -59.54 35.08 -2.95
CA LEU A 10 -58.19 35.33 -3.40
C LEU A 10 -58.01 35.01 -4.88
N ARG A 11 -57.36 35.95 -5.58
CA ARG A 11 -56.55 35.69 -6.77
C ARG A 11 -55.57 34.56 -6.46
N GLN A 12 -55.84 33.37 -6.97
CA GLN A 12 -54.86 32.30 -6.98
C GLN A 12 -53.78 32.66 -8.01
N ALA A 13 -52.63 33.10 -7.52
CA ALA A 13 -51.42 33.16 -8.31
C ALA A 13 -50.97 31.72 -8.62
N ALA A 14 -50.94 31.37 -9.90
CA ALA A 14 -50.32 30.16 -10.39
C ALA A 14 -48.83 30.16 -10.03
N MET A 15 -48.41 29.24 -9.17
CA MET A 15 -46.99 28.97 -8.93
C MET A 15 -46.56 27.86 -9.90
N PRO A 16 -45.57 28.08 -10.79
CA PRO A 16 -45.02 26.99 -11.58
C PRO A 16 -44.20 26.10 -10.66
N VAL A 17 -44.55 24.82 -10.62
CA VAL A 17 -43.83 23.79 -9.86
C VAL A 17 -42.40 23.74 -10.39
N ARG A 18 -41.44 24.18 -9.57
CA ARG A 18 -40.02 24.15 -9.89
C ARG A 18 -39.60 22.68 -10.03
N ALA A 19 -39.40 22.24 -11.27
CA ALA A 19 -38.92 20.90 -11.58
C ALA A 19 -37.61 20.62 -10.83
N MET A 20 -37.64 19.65 -9.92
CA MET A 20 -36.44 19.15 -9.25
C MET A 20 -35.66 18.30 -10.25
N MET A 21 -34.52 18.79 -10.72
CA MET A 21 -33.57 17.97 -11.49
C MET A 21 -32.99 16.87 -10.58
N PRO A 22 -32.93 15.60 -11.02
CA PRO A 22 -32.24 14.57 -10.25
C PRO A 22 -30.72 14.81 -10.33
N SER A 23 -30.09 14.83 -9.16
CA SER A 23 -28.64 14.94 -9.02
C SER A 23 -27.97 13.66 -9.53
N MET A 24 -27.36 13.73 -10.72
CA MET A 24 -26.62 12.61 -11.31
C MET A 24 -25.28 12.46 -10.57
N ALA A 25 -25.26 11.64 -9.52
CA ALA A 25 -24.03 11.25 -8.86
C ALA A 25 -23.19 10.40 -9.82
N MET A 26 -22.05 10.94 -10.27
CA MET A 26 -21.08 10.22 -11.10
C MET A 26 -20.49 9.04 -10.30
N PRO A 27 -20.41 7.82 -10.85
CA PRO A 27 -19.77 6.70 -10.16
C PRO A 27 -18.26 6.91 -10.19
N MET A 28 -17.63 7.02 -9.01
CA MET A 28 -16.18 6.92 -8.89
C MET A 28 -15.74 5.52 -9.33
N GLN A 29 -15.15 5.41 -10.52
CA GLN A 29 -14.62 4.15 -11.00
C GLN A 29 -13.35 3.81 -10.20
N ALA A 30 -13.40 2.66 -9.52
CA ALA A 30 -12.29 2.12 -8.75
C ALA A 30 -11.13 1.77 -9.70
N ALA A 31 -9.95 2.36 -9.46
CA ALA A 31 -8.75 2.02 -10.21
C ALA A 31 -8.39 0.53 -10.05
N PRO A 32 -7.92 -0.16 -11.11
CA PRO A 32 -7.54 -1.56 -11.00
C PRO A 32 -6.30 -1.67 -10.10
N ARG A 33 -6.46 -2.38 -8.98
CA ARG A 33 -5.35 -2.75 -8.12
C ARG A 33 -4.49 -3.76 -8.88
N ILE A 34 -3.38 -3.29 -9.45
CA ILE A 34 -2.34 -4.19 -9.97
C ILE A 34 -1.88 -5.04 -8.80
N ALA A 35 -2.24 -6.32 -8.81
CA ALA A 35 -1.84 -7.28 -7.79
C ALA A 35 -0.32 -7.43 -7.87
N MET A 36 0.40 -6.82 -6.92
CA MET A 36 1.83 -7.10 -6.75
C MET A 36 1.99 -8.59 -6.42
N PRO A 37 2.88 -9.31 -7.13
CA PRO A 37 3.15 -10.70 -6.80
C PRO A 37 3.71 -10.79 -5.36
N PRO A 38 3.37 -11.85 -4.61
CA PRO A 38 3.87 -12.02 -3.26
C PRO A 38 5.40 -12.13 -3.25
N PRO A 39 6.09 -11.59 -2.23
CA PRO A 39 7.53 -11.74 -2.10
C PRO A 39 7.88 -13.21 -1.96
N MET A 40 8.50 -13.76 -2.99
CA MET A 40 9.02 -15.13 -2.98
C MET A 40 10.09 -15.25 -1.87
N PRO A 41 9.99 -16.27 -0.99
CA PRO A 41 10.95 -16.44 0.09
C PRO A 41 12.34 -16.69 -0.50
N PRO A 42 13.41 -16.15 0.10
CA PRO A 42 14.75 -16.44 -0.36
C PRO A 42 14.95 -17.95 -0.26
N THR A 43 15.12 -18.60 -1.40
CA THR A 43 15.59 -19.99 -1.44
C THR A 43 16.87 -20.02 -0.62
N MET A 44 16.92 -20.86 0.41
CA MET A 44 18.10 -21.04 1.23
C MET A 44 19.17 -21.75 0.39
N ALA A 45 19.74 -21.02 -0.57
CA ALA A 45 20.89 -21.44 -1.33
C ALA A 45 22.00 -21.72 -0.32
N ARG A 46 22.61 -22.90 -0.42
CA ARG A 46 23.76 -23.33 0.40
C ARG A 46 25.05 -22.53 0.09
N GLY A 47 24.91 -21.26 -0.32
CA GLY A 47 25.97 -20.31 -0.65
C GLY A 47 26.14 -19.26 0.45
N MET A 48 27.40 -18.88 0.68
CA MET A 48 27.94 -17.90 1.64
C MET A 48 26.91 -16.94 2.28
N LYS A 49 26.82 -16.95 3.62
CA LYS A 49 25.88 -16.10 4.36
C LYS A 49 26.42 -14.68 4.51
N VAL A 50 25.67 -13.67 4.06
CA VAL A 50 26.06 -12.27 4.29
C VAL A 50 25.69 -11.85 5.72
N ARG A 51 26.61 -11.23 6.45
CA ARG A 51 26.39 -10.70 7.80
C ARG A 51 27.07 -9.34 7.92
N SER A 52 26.47 -8.43 8.69
CA SER A 52 27.00 -7.08 8.97
C SER A 52 28.28 -7.06 9.81
N SER A 53 28.65 -8.17 10.45
CA SER A 53 29.91 -8.29 11.20
C SER A 53 30.61 -9.61 10.89
N VAL A 54 31.93 -9.51 10.73
CA VAL A 54 32.76 -10.64 10.32
C VAL A 54 33.63 -11.07 11.50
N LYS A 55 33.37 -12.26 12.03
CA LYS A 55 34.14 -12.88 13.13
C LYS A 55 34.59 -14.29 12.74
N LYS A 56 35.73 -14.74 13.26
CA LYS A 56 36.18 -16.13 13.13
C LYS A 56 35.32 -17.01 14.03
N LEU A 57 34.75 -18.07 13.46
CA LEU A 57 33.92 -19.05 14.19
C LEU A 57 34.73 -20.28 14.63
N CYS A 58 35.90 -20.48 14.03
CA CYS A 58 36.69 -21.70 14.17
C CYS A 58 38.19 -21.42 13.94
N ASN A 59 39.05 -22.35 14.36
CA ASN A 59 40.51 -22.23 14.17
C ASN A 59 40.93 -22.27 12.69
N TYR A 60 40.13 -22.93 11.84
CA TYR A 60 40.37 -23.07 10.40
C TYR A 60 39.72 -21.94 9.58
N CYS A 61 39.17 -20.92 10.24
CA CYS A 61 38.45 -19.83 9.61
C CYS A 61 39.44 -18.66 9.39
N ALA A 62 39.68 -18.32 8.12
CA ALA A 62 40.56 -17.22 7.73
C ALA A 62 39.75 -16.01 7.24
N ILE A 63 40.17 -14.81 7.63
CA ILE A 63 39.59 -13.55 7.17
C ILE A 63 40.39 -13.09 5.95
N VAL A 64 39.71 -12.86 4.83
CA VAL A 64 40.35 -12.47 3.56
C VAL A 64 39.63 -11.25 2.99
N ARG A 65 40.38 -10.29 2.47
CA ARG A 65 39.82 -9.15 1.73
C ARG A 65 39.81 -9.47 0.24
N ARG A 66 38.65 -9.41 -0.40
CA ARG A 66 38.49 -9.61 -1.85
C ARG A 66 37.57 -8.52 -2.39
N LYS A 67 37.93 -7.89 -3.52
CA LYS A 67 37.10 -6.84 -4.16
C LYS A 67 36.62 -5.74 -3.19
N GLY A 68 37.49 -5.34 -2.25
CA GLY A 68 37.18 -4.32 -1.24
C GLY A 68 36.26 -4.76 -0.09
N ARG A 69 35.82 -6.04 -0.04
CA ARG A 69 34.98 -6.57 1.04
C ARG A 69 35.69 -7.63 1.87
N LEU A 70 35.26 -7.79 3.12
CA LEU A 70 35.77 -8.79 4.05
C LEU A 70 34.97 -10.09 3.94
N TYR A 71 35.68 -11.21 3.85
CA TYR A 71 35.10 -12.55 3.78
C TYR A 71 35.74 -13.47 4.82
N VAL A 72 34.97 -14.43 5.31
CA VAL A 72 35.50 -15.60 6.02
C VAL A 72 35.46 -16.79 5.09
N ILE A 73 36.62 -17.41 4.93
CA ILE A 73 36.73 -18.72 4.30
C ILE A 73 37.02 -19.76 5.39
N CYS A 74 36.41 -20.92 5.25
CA CYS A 74 36.74 -22.09 6.06
C CYS A 74 36.89 -23.29 5.14
N SER A 75 37.93 -24.10 5.38
CA SER A 75 38.20 -25.31 4.60
C SER A 75 37.41 -26.51 5.12
N ARG A 76 37.15 -26.56 6.43
CA ARG A 76 36.47 -27.69 7.08
C ARG A 76 34.94 -27.61 6.96
N ASN A 77 34.36 -26.41 7.15
CA ASN A 77 32.91 -26.23 7.25
C ASN A 77 32.41 -25.13 6.31
N ALA A 78 31.50 -25.47 5.39
CA ALA A 78 30.89 -24.51 4.47
C ALA A 78 29.95 -23.51 5.18
N LYS A 79 29.35 -23.88 6.31
CA LYS A 79 28.46 -23.01 7.11
C LYS A 79 29.15 -21.76 7.67
N HIS A 80 30.48 -21.79 7.81
CA HIS A 80 31.27 -20.66 8.30
C HIS A 80 31.66 -19.67 7.20
N LYS A 81 31.40 -20.00 5.93
CA LYS A 81 31.69 -19.08 4.82
C LYS A 81 30.68 -17.93 4.90
N GLN A 82 31.18 -16.73 5.18
CA GLN A 82 30.37 -15.52 5.29
C GLN A 82 31.06 -14.33 4.64
N GLY A 83 30.28 -13.34 4.21
CA GLY A 83 30.78 -12.09 3.65
C GLY A 83 30.14 -10.88 4.34
N LEU A 84 30.83 -9.75 4.30
CA LEU A 84 30.27 -8.43 4.54
C LEU A 84 29.57 -7.91 3.28
#